data_AF-A0A1A8Z789-F1
#
_entry.id   AF-A0A1A8Z789-F1
#
_cell.length_a   1.000
_cell.length_b   1.000
_cell.length_c   1.000
_cell.angle_alpha   90.00
_cell.angle_beta   90.00
_cell.angle_gamma   90.00
#
_symmetry.space_group_name_H-M   'P 1'
#
loop_
_entity.id
_entity.type
_entity.pdbx_description
1 polymer ?
#
loop_
_entity_poly.entity_id
_entity_poly.type
_entity_poly.pdbx_seq_one_letter_code
_entity_poly.pdbx_strand_id
1 'polypeptide(L)'
;MSSLTDRYVAATLRAVPAQRRTEIATELRASIEDMIDGRTDGGQERGSAEREVLTELGNPEQLAARYTDRRLQLIGPRYFLLWWRLLRLLLTFIPAVAGVATGALKATVNGDPGAAIGAGFSVGFNAAVQIAFWVTFTFAVLERTNTPLNLPAWSVDQLPEAPEERQITLVDTCCSIAFLLLAVAFLPWQHFQSWASGDSSRLPMIDPALWGSWLPLLAAVLVANIGLEIAKYRARRWTWPLVAVKTLLDLAFVVPLAWLLLTDRLLNPELVQRFEWLREGGTQDLARVTVVIAAAIVVWGFIDSAVKARRHTV
;
A
#
# COMPACT_ATOMS: atom_id res chain seq x y z
N MET A 1 50.92 -13.10 -27.11
CA MET A 1 49.52 -13.56 -26.95
C MET A 1 49.20 -13.45 -25.47
N SER A 2 48.11 -12.80 -25.06
CA SER A 2 47.76 -12.74 -23.64
C SER A 2 47.28 -14.11 -23.17
N SER A 3 47.80 -14.59 -22.03
CA SER A 3 47.35 -15.84 -21.40
C SER A 3 45.89 -15.74 -20.96
N LEU A 4 45.24 -16.88 -20.67
CA LEU A 4 43.88 -16.88 -20.12
C LEU A 4 43.89 -16.19 -18.74
N THR A 5 44.94 -16.41 -17.97
CA THR A 5 45.21 -15.73 -16.70
C THR A 5 45.26 -14.21 -16.85
N ASP A 6 46.02 -13.67 -17.82
CA ASP A 6 46.08 -12.22 -18.04
C ASP A 6 44.72 -11.63 -18.40
N ARG A 7 43.93 -12.35 -19.21
CA ARG A 7 42.57 -11.94 -19.55
C ARG A 7 41.63 -11.98 -18.34
N TYR A 8 41.73 -13.00 -17.50
CA TYR A 8 40.91 -13.14 -16.30
C TYR A 8 41.22 -12.07 -15.26
N VAL A 9 42.51 -11.80 -15.02
CA VAL A 9 42.98 -10.74 -14.12
C VAL A 9 42.53 -9.38 -14.66
N ALA A 10 42.71 -9.11 -15.95
CA ALA A 10 42.24 -7.86 -16.56
C ALA A 10 40.72 -7.67 -16.44
N ALA A 11 39.93 -8.75 -16.61
CA ALA A 11 38.49 -8.73 -16.44
C ALA A 11 38.10 -8.42 -14.97
N THR A 12 38.76 -9.06 -14.00
CA THR A 12 38.51 -8.87 -12.57
C THR A 12 38.84 -7.43 -12.14
N LEU A 13 39.99 -6.90 -12.57
CA LEU A 13 40.45 -5.56 -12.16
C LEU A 13 39.62 -4.41 -12.73
N ARG A 14 38.81 -4.66 -13.76
CA ARG A 14 37.97 -3.63 -14.40
C ARG A 14 36.97 -3.01 -13.42
N ALA A 15 36.50 -3.79 -12.45
CA ALA A 15 35.54 -3.36 -11.43
C ALA A 15 36.20 -2.89 -10.11
N VAL A 16 37.53 -3.03 -9.96
CA VAL A 16 38.28 -2.67 -8.75
C VAL A 16 38.68 -1.18 -8.78
N PRO A 17 38.69 -0.46 -7.63
CA PRO A 17 39.14 0.95 -7.55
C PRO A 17 40.61 1.10 -7.94
N ALA A 18 40.94 2.18 -8.66
CA ALA A 18 42.28 2.39 -9.22
C ALA A 18 43.40 2.33 -8.16
N GLN A 19 43.15 2.79 -6.92
CA GLN A 19 44.16 2.77 -5.86
C GLN A 19 44.64 1.36 -5.47
N ARG A 20 43.78 0.34 -5.54
CA ARG A 20 44.13 -1.05 -5.14
C ARG A 20 44.39 -1.99 -6.31
N ARG A 21 44.25 -1.52 -7.56
CA ARG A 21 44.36 -2.39 -8.75
C ARG A 21 45.70 -3.09 -8.84
N THR A 22 46.82 -2.39 -8.62
CA THR A 22 48.16 -2.96 -8.81
C THR A 22 48.49 -4.04 -7.76
N GLU A 23 48.09 -3.79 -6.51
CA GLU A 23 48.25 -4.73 -5.40
C GLU A 23 47.43 -6.00 -5.66
N ILE A 24 46.13 -5.84 -5.90
CA ILE A 24 45.21 -6.96 -6.18
C ILE A 24 45.62 -7.71 -7.45
N ALA A 25 46.15 -7.03 -8.47
CA ALA A 25 46.64 -7.66 -9.68
C ALA A 25 47.82 -8.60 -9.43
N THR A 26 48.73 -8.20 -8.55
CA THR A 26 49.92 -8.98 -8.21
C THR A 26 49.53 -10.19 -7.37
N GLU A 27 48.72 -9.96 -6.33
CA GLU A 27 48.22 -11.01 -5.45
C GLU A 27 47.39 -12.05 -6.22
N LEU A 28 46.46 -11.60 -7.07
CA LEU A 28 45.61 -12.51 -7.85
C LEU A 28 46.41 -13.31 -8.87
N ARG A 29 47.43 -12.73 -9.50
CA ARG A 29 48.32 -13.47 -10.41
C ARG A 29 49.13 -14.51 -9.66
N ALA A 30 49.73 -14.15 -8.54
CA ALA A 30 50.50 -15.09 -7.72
C ALA A 30 49.62 -16.26 -7.24
N SER A 31 48.42 -15.97 -6.76
CA SER A 31 47.48 -17.00 -6.31
C SER A 31 47.02 -17.93 -7.46
N ILE A 32 46.78 -17.39 -8.66
CA ILE A 32 46.43 -18.23 -9.82
C ILE A 32 47.60 -19.11 -10.22
N GLU A 33 48.81 -18.56 -10.26
CA GLU A 33 50.02 -19.29 -10.61
C GLU A 33 50.29 -20.43 -9.63
N ASP A 34 50.21 -20.17 -8.33
CA ASP A 34 50.37 -21.18 -7.27
C ASP A 34 49.36 -22.33 -7.40
N MET A 35 48.10 -22.02 -7.74
CA MET A 35 47.07 -23.04 -7.97
C MET A 35 47.31 -23.86 -9.24
N ILE A 36 47.83 -23.24 -10.31
CA ILE A 36 48.19 -23.94 -11.54
C ILE A 36 49.37 -24.88 -11.26
N ASP A 37 50.41 -24.36 -10.62
CA ASP A 37 51.65 -25.08 -10.32
C ASP A 37 51.36 -26.34 -9.48
N GLY A 38 50.54 -26.22 -8.44
CA GLY A 38 50.13 -27.36 -7.61
C GLY A 38 49.39 -28.48 -8.38
N ARG A 39 48.69 -28.15 -9.48
CA ARG A 39 48.03 -29.16 -10.33
C ARG A 39 48.96 -29.75 -11.38
N THR A 40 49.87 -28.95 -11.93
CA THR A 40 50.92 -29.46 -12.81
C THR A 40 51.89 -30.39 -12.08
N ASP A 41 52.20 -30.12 -10.82
CA ASP A 41 52.99 -31.02 -9.96
C ASP A 41 52.27 -32.34 -9.71
N GLY A 42 50.93 -32.32 -9.72
CA GLY A 42 50.06 -33.50 -9.70
C GLY A 42 49.98 -34.27 -11.03
N GLY A 43 50.74 -33.85 -12.06
CA GLY A 43 50.80 -34.50 -13.38
C GLY A 43 49.76 -34.03 -14.39
N GLN A 44 49.00 -32.97 -14.10
CA GLN A 44 48.02 -32.41 -15.03
C GLN A 44 48.70 -31.52 -16.09
N GLU A 45 48.18 -31.51 -17.32
CA GLU A 45 48.69 -30.59 -18.36
C GLU A 45 48.39 -29.14 -17.98
N ARG A 46 49.39 -28.24 -18.09
CA ARG A 46 49.30 -26.83 -17.67
C ARG A 46 48.10 -26.09 -18.28
N GLY A 47 47.78 -26.34 -19.55
CA GLY A 47 46.62 -25.71 -20.21
C GLY A 47 45.27 -26.17 -19.67
N SER A 48 45.17 -27.43 -19.21
CA SER A 48 43.98 -27.96 -18.54
C SER A 48 43.88 -27.42 -17.11
N ALA A 49 45.01 -27.39 -16.38
CA ALA A 49 45.09 -26.82 -15.04
C ALA A 49 44.67 -25.34 -15.03
N GLU A 50 45.18 -24.51 -15.95
CA GLU A 50 44.80 -23.10 -16.06
C GLU A 50 43.28 -22.94 -16.26
N ARG A 51 42.67 -23.71 -17.16
CA ARG A 51 41.21 -23.62 -17.38
C ARG A 51 40.41 -24.03 -16.16
N GLU A 52 40.80 -25.10 -15.49
CA GLU A 52 40.06 -25.65 -14.37
C GLU A 52 40.20 -24.76 -13.12
N VAL A 53 41.39 -24.18 -12.88
CA VAL A 53 41.62 -23.16 -11.84
C VAL A 53 40.77 -21.91 -12.07
N LEU A 54 40.78 -21.37 -13.29
CA LEU A 54 39.96 -20.20 -13.63
C LEU A 54 38.45 -20.50 -13.53
N THR A 55 38.05 -21.74 -13.81
CA THR A 55 36.66 -22.19 -13.65
C THR A 55 36.27 -22.30 -12.17
N GLU A 56 37.18 -22.78 -11.31
CA GLU A 56 36.97 -22.85 -9.87
C GLU A 56 36.86 -21.45 -9.22
N LEU A 57 37.68 -20.49 -9.69
CA LEU A 57 37.59 -19.10 -9.26
C LEU A 57 36.26 -18.43 -9.67
N GLY A 58 35.59 -18.95 -10.70
CA GLY A 58 34.25 -18.54 -11.09
C GLY A 58 34.19 -17.25 -11.91
N ASN A 59 33.15 -16.45 -11.71
CA ASN A 59 32.94 -15.23 -12.50
C ASN A 59 33.85 -14.09 -12.01
N PRO A 60 34.70 -13.48 -12.87
CA PRO A 60 35.62 -12.42 -12.48
C PRO A 60 34.91 -11.19 -11.90
N GLU A 61 33.67 -10.89 -12.29
CA GLU A 61 32.89 -9.79 -11.72
C GLU A 61 32.44 -10.07 -10.27
N GLN A 62 32.10 -11.32 -9.96
CA GLN A 62 31.76 -11.72 -8.60
C GLN A 62 33.00 -11.72 -7.70
N LEU A 63 34.14 -12.16 -8.23
CA LEU A 63 35.41 -12.11 -7.52
C LEU A 63 35.83 -10.66 -7.23
N ALA A 64 35.71 -9.77 -8.22
CA ALA A 64 36.00 -8.34 -8.05
C ALA A 64 35.09 -7.65 -7.01
N ALA A 65 33.83 -8.07 -6.91
CA ALA A 65 32.90 -7.57 -5.91
C ALA A 65 33.36 -7.89 -4.47
N ARG A 66 33.98 -9.06 -4.25
CA ARG A 66 34.57 -9.44 -2.95
C ARG A 66 35.74 -8.53 -2.57
N TYR A 67 36.63 -8.21 -3.52
CA TYR A 67 37.78 -7.31 -3.27
C TYR A 67 37.38 -5.84 -3.07
N THR A 68 36.18 -5.44 -3.48
CA THR A 68 35.73 -4.04 -3.45
C THR A 68 34.72 -3.77 -2.34
N ASP A 69 34.39 -4.76 -1.50
CA ASP A 69 33.24 -4.72 -0.56
C ASP A 69 31.94 -4.24 -1.24
N ARG A 70 31.86 -4.44 -2.56
CA ARG A 70 30.79 -3.87 -3.37
C ARG A 70 29.59 -4.79 -3.26
N ARG A 71 28.66 -4.39 -2.43
CA ARG A 71 27.35 -5.01 -2.28
C ARG A 71 26.68 -5.17 -3.66
N LEU A 72 26.52 -6.43 -4.10
CA LEU A 72 25.82 -6.80 -5.35
C LEU A 72 24.29 -6.72 -5.24
N GLN A 73 23.79 -6.28 -4.09
CA GLN A 73 22.38 -6.09 -3.77
C GLN A 73 21.94 -4.66 -4.08
N LEU A 74 20.72 -4.51 -4.59
CA LEU A 74 20.11 -3.19 -4.85
C LEU A 74 19.77 -2.46 -3.54
N ILE A 75 19.21 -3.19 -2.58
CA ILE A 75 18.87 -2.70 -1.24
C ILE A 75 19.44 -3.71 -0.24
N GLY A 76 20.32 -3.24 0.65
CA GLY A 76 20.94 -4.08 1.65
C GLY A 76 20.09 -4.34 2.88
N PRO A 77 20.51 -5.29 3.75
CA PRO A 77 19.75 -5.71 4.93
C PRO A 77 19.47 -4.56 5.91
N ARG A 78 20.33 -3.54 5.93
CA ARG A 78 20.15 -2.33 6.76
C ARG A 78 18.85 -1.59 6.44
N TYR A 79 18.48 -1.48 5.17
CA TYR A 79 17.32 -0.71 4.73
C TYR A 79 16.14 -1.55 4.26
N PHE A 80 16.36 -2.84 4.04
CA PHE A 80 15.34 -3.74 3.49
C PHE A 80 14.03 -3.74 4.29
N LEU A 81 14.10 -3.84 5.63
CA LEU A 81 12.89 -3.89 6.46
C LEU A 81 12.09 -2.59 6.41
N LEU A 82 12.78 -1.45 6.41
CA LEU A 82 12.13 -0.14 6.33
C LEU A 82 11.49 0.08 4.96
N TRP A 83 12.24 -0.22 3.88
CA TRP A 83 11.74 -0.21 2.51
C TRP A 83 10.49 -1.09 2.38
N TRP A 84 10.55 -2.31 2.89
CA TRP A 84 9.45 -3.27 2.79
C TRP A 84 8.20 -2.80 3.53
N ARG A 85 8.36 -2.26 4.74
CA ARG A 85 7.25 -1.74 5.54
C ARG A 85 6.59 -0.55 4.87
N LEU A 86 7.39 0.40 4.39
CA LEU A 86 6.90 1.60 3.72
C LEU A 86 6.22 1.25 2.38
N LEU A 87 6.86 0.42 1.57
CA LEU A 87 6.32 -0.02 0.29
C LEU A 87 4.96 -0.70 0.49
N ARG A 88 4.86 -1.65 1.41
CA ARG A 88 3.61 -2.36 1.71
C ARG A 88 2.52 -1.41 2.21
N LEU A 89 2.85 -0.48 3.10
CA LEU A 89 1.91 0.53 3.60
C LEU A 89 1.34 1.35 2.42
N LEU A 90 2.21 1.93 1.59
CA LEU A 90 1.78 2.80 0.48
C LEU A 90 0.99 2.03 -0.58
N LEU A 91 1.43 0.81 -0.95
CA LEU A 91 0.73 -0.01 -1.95
C LEU A 91 -0.66 -0.48 -1.47
N THR A 92 -0.89 -0.58 -0.17
CA THR A 92 -2.18 -1.03 0.37
C THR A 92 -3.25 0.05 0.25
N PHE A 93 -2.90 1.31 0.49
CA PHE A 93 -3.88 2.39 0.59
C PHE A 93 -3.95 3.28 -0.66
N ILE A 94 -2.80 3.73 -1.19
CA ILE A 94 -2.79 4.81 -2.19
C ILE A 94 -3.38 4.38 -3.54
N PRO A 95 -3.02 3.22 -4.12
CA PRO A 95 -3.59 2.77 -5.41
C PRO A 95 -5.12 2.66 -5.37
N ALA A 96 -5.66 2.10 -4.28
CA ALA A 96 -7.09 1.93 -4.10
C ALA A 96 -7.80 3.29 -4.02
N VAL A 97 -7.29 4.20 -3.18
CA VAL A 97 -7.87 5.55 -3.03
C VAL A 97 -7.80 6.33 -4.34
N ALA A 98 -6.64 6.32 -5.02
CA ALA A 98 -6.45 7.05 -6.27
C ALA A 98 -7.33 6.51 -7.41
N GLY A 99 -7.44 5.17 -7.52
CA GLY A 99 -8.29 4.52 -8.51
C GLY A 99 -9.78 4.78 -8.27
N VAL A 100 -10.23 4.68 -7.01
CA VAL A 100 -11.63 4.95 -6.63
C VAL A 100 -11.97 6.43 -6.84
N ALA A 101 -11.12 7.35 -6.39
CA ALA A 101 -11.36 8.79 -6.56
C ALA A 101 -11.46 9.18 -8.04
N THR A 102 -10.57 8.64 -8.89
CA THR A 102 -10.57 8.95 -10.32
C THR A 102 -11.73 8.27 -11.05
N GLY A 103 -12.05 7.02 -10.69
CA GLY A 103 -13.19 6.31 -11.23
C GLY A 103 -14.50 7.03 -10.89
N ALA A 104 -14.67 7.46 -9.65
CA ALA A 104 -15.83 8.25 -9.22
C ALA A 104 -15.93 9.57 -10.00
N LEU A 105 -14.82 10.32 -10.13
CA LEU A 105 -14.79 11.57 -10.88
C LEU A 105 -15.12 11.38 -12.38
N LYS A 106 -14.58 10.34 -13.01
CA LYS A 106 -14.85 10.06 -14.43
C LYS A 106 -16.28 9.57 -14.66
N ALA A 107 -16.85 8.82 -13.72
CA ALA A 107 -18.25 8.42 -13.77
C ALA A 107 -19.17 9.64 -13.72
N THR A 108 -18.83 10.67 -12.95
CA THR A 108 -19.65 11.91 -12.87
C THR A 108 -19.51 12.83 -14.07
N VAL A 109 -18.39 12.77 -14.80
CA VAL A 109 -18.09 13.73 -15.90
C VAL A 109 -18.43 13.17 -17.28
N ASN A 110 -18.24 11.86 -17.53
CA ASN A 110 -18.28 11.30 -18.88
C ASN A 110 -19.44 10.33 -19.16
N GLY A 111 -20.24 9.94 -18.15
CA GLY A 111 -21.45 9.11 -18.34
C GLY A 111 -21.23 7.69 -18.87
N ASP A 112 -19.98 7.22 -18.99
CA ASP A 112 -19.65 5.85 -19.39
C ASP A 112 -19.03 5.07 -18.21
N PRO A 113 -19.80 4.18 -17.56
CA PRO A 113 -19.34 3.34 -16.47
C PRO A 113 -18.15 2.45 -16.84
N GLY A 114 -18.07 1.98 -18.09
CA GLY A 114 -16.96 1.14 -18.57
C GLY A 114 -15.65 1.92 -18.65
N ALA A 115 -15.70 3.12 -19.22
CA ALA A 115 -14.56 4.03 -19.28
C ALA A 115 -14.12 4.52 -17.88
N ALA A 116 -15.05 4.69 -16.94
CA ALA A 116 -14.75 5.07 -15.56
C ALA A 116 -13.99 3.97 -14.81
N ILE A 117 -14.41 2.70 -14.94
CA ILE A 117 -13.70 1.55 -14.36
C ILE A 117 -12.30 1.41 -14.98
N GLY A 118 -12.20 1.49 -16.30
CA GLY A 118 -10.92 1.42 -17.00
C GLY A 118 -9.96 2.53 -16.57
N ALA A 119 -10.46 3.76 -16.41
CA ALA A 119 -9.68 4.89 -15.93
C ALA A 119 -9.26 4.74 -14.46
N GLY A 120 -10.16 4.31 -13.57
CA GLY A 120 -9.85 4.06 -12.17
C GLY A 120 -8.79 2.98 -12.00
N PHE A 121 -8.92 1.86 -12.72
CA PHE A 121 -7.92 0.79 -12.72
C PHE A 121 -6.58 1.29 -13.27
N SER A 122 -6.59 2.00 -14.40
CA SER A 122 -5.37 2.54 -15.01
C SER A 122 -4.63 3.49 -14.07
N VAL A 123 -5.35 4.39 -13.38
CA VAL A 123 -4.75 5.31 -12.42
C VAL A 123 -4.25 4.59 -11.16
N GLY A 124 -5.04 3.68 -10.59
CA GLY A 124 -4.61 2.89 -9.44
C GLY A 124 -3.37 2.06 -9.74
N PHE A 125 -3.36 1.38 -10.90
CA PHE A 125 -2.22 0.61 -11.38
C PHE A 125 -0.99 1.50 -11.61
N ASN A 126 -1.17 2.65 -12.28
CA ASN A 126 -0.07 3.60 -12.49
C ASN A 126 0.49 4.11 -11.17
N ALA A 127 -0.37 4.46 -10.21
CA ALA A 127 0.05 4.89 -8.87
C ALA A 127 0.84 3.79 -8.16
N ALA A 128 0.40 2.52 -8.24
CA ALA A 128 1.14 1.40 -7.66
C ALA A 128 2.55 1.25 -8.28
N VAL A 129 2.65 1.36 -9.62
CA VAL A 129 3.94 1.32 -10.33
C VAL A 129 4.84 2.48 -9.91
N GLN A 130 4.31 3.70 -9.85
CA GLN A 130 5.07 4.89 -9.46
C GLN A 130 5.57 4.78 -8.01
N ILE A 131 4.72 4.33 -7.09
CA ILE A 131 5.11 4.10 -5.69
C ILE A 131 6.22 3.05 -5.63
N ALA A 132 6.03 1.89 -6.27
CA ALA A 132 7.02 0.83 -6.27
C ALA A 132 8.37 1.31 -6.84
N PHE A 133 8.32 2.06 -7.94
CA PHE A 133 9.51 2.62 -8.56
C PHE A 133 10.21 3.63 -7.66
N TRP A 134 9.54 4.71 -7.25
CA TRP A 134 10.17 5.80 -6.51
C TRP A 134 10.63 5.39 -5.12
N VAL A 135 9.84 4.60 -4.40
CA VAL A 135 10.26 4.08 -3.09
C VAL A 135 11.51 3.20 -3.24
N THR A 136 11.51 2.26 -4.19
CA THR A 136 12.68 1.40 -4.41
C THR A 136 13.88 2.20 -4.89
N PHE A 137 13.69 3.17 -5.78
CA PHE A 137 14.74 4.04 -6.28
C PHE A 137 15.38 4.87 -5.16
N THR A 138 14.58 5.54 -4.32
CA THR A 138 15.09 6.31 -3.18
C THR A 138 15.89 5.43 -2.22
N PHE A 139 15.40 4.24 -1.88
CA PHE A 139 16.13 3.31 -1.03
C PHE A 139 17.41 2.75 -1.67
N ALA A 140 17.39 2.52 -2.98
CA ALA A 140 18.59 2.15 -3.73
C ALA A 140 19.62 3.29 -3.71
N VAL A 141 19.21 4.54 -3.89
CA VAL A 141 20.09 5.72 -3.79
C VAL A 141 20.66 5.84 -2.37
N LEU A 142 19.85 5.71 -1.33
CA LEU A 142 20.29 5.76 0.08
C LEU A 142 21.32 4.66 0.41
N GLU A 143 21.15 3.45 -0.12
CA GLU A 143 22.13 2.37 0.03
C GLU A 143 23.43 2.70 -0.73
N ARG A 144 23.34 3.31 -1.92
CA ARG A 144 24.52 3.70 -2.71
C ARG A 144 25.30 4.86 -2.10
N THR A 145 24.63 5.82 -1.47
CA THR A 145 25.26 6.97 -0.82
C THR A 145 25.68 6.70 0.63
N ASN A 146 25.36 5.53 1.17
CA ASN A 146 25.55 5.18 2.58
C ASN A 146 24.96 6.20 3.56
N THR A 147 23.95 6.98 3.15
CA THR A 147 23.37 8.05 3.96
C THR A 147 22.79 7.48 5.25
N PRO A 148 23.27 7.87 6.45
CA PRO A 148 22.71 7.38 7.70
C PRO A 148 21.29 7.92 7.86
N LEU A 149 20.32 7.02 8.00
CA LEU A 149 19.00 7.39 8.48
C LEU A 149 19.11 7.53 10.00
N ASN A 150 18.91 8.74 10.53
CA ASN A 150 18.85 9.02 11.98
C ASN A 150 17.57 8.43 12.59
N LEU A 151 17.40 7.12 12.44
CA LEU A 151 16.33 6.38 13.09
C LEU A 151 16.73 6.18 14.56
N PRO A 152 15.76 6.26 15.48
CA PRO A 152 16.02 5.91 16.86
C PRO A 152 16.61 4.50 16.91
N ALA A 153 17.74 4.36 17.63
CA ALA A 153 18.32 3.05 17.85
C ALA A 153 17.26 2.15 18.50
N TRP A 154 17.16 0.93 18.00
CA TRP A 154 16.28 -0.06 18.62
C TRP A 154 16.79 -0.32 20.05
N SER A 155 15.94 -0.11 21.05
CA SER A 155 16.22 -0.48 22.45
C SER A 155 15.37 -1.67 22.84
N VAL A 156 15.82 -2.42 23.85
CA VAL A 156 15.06 -3.55 24.41
C VAL A 156 13.70 -3.10 24.93
N ASP A 157 13.56 -1.84 25.35
CA ASP A 157 12.28 -1.26 25.78
C ASP A 157 11.27 -1.11 24.63
N GLN A 158 11.71 -1.21 23.36
CA GLN A 158 10.83 -1.29 22.19
C GLN A 158 10.38 -2.71 21.87
N LEU A 159 10.83 -3.73 22.63
CA LEU A 159 10.19 -5.03 22.54
C LEU A 159 8.72 -4.82 22.88
N PRO A 160 7.80 -5.21 21.97
CA PRO A 160 6.41 -5.30 22.34
C PRO A 160 6.36 -6.23 23.56
N GLU A 161 5.78 -5.75 24.66
CA GLU A 161 5.37 -6.63 25.74
C GLU A 161 4.60 -7.80 25.11
N ALA A 162 4.94 -9.04 25.51
CA ALA A 162 4.34 -10.27 24.99
C ALA A 162 2.85 -10.03 24.75
N PRO A 163 2.35 -10.29 23.53
CA PRO A 163 1.27 -9.52 22.93
C PRO A 163 0.16 -9.26 23.95
N GLU A 164 0.16 -8.07 24.55
CA GLU A 164 -1.09 -7.57 25.11
C GLU A 164 -2.01 -7.52 23.90
N GLU A 165 -3.07 -8.32 23.92
CA GLU A 165 -4.02 -8.54 22.83
C GLU A 165 -4.75 -7.26 22.38
N ARG A 166 -4.28 -6.08 22.76
CA ARG A 166 -4.88 -4.79 22.48
C ARG A 166 -4.51 -4.30 21.08
N GLN A 167 -5.05 -5.00 20.08
CA GLN A 167 -4.94 -4.62 18.67
C GLN A 167 -5.80 -3.40 18.29
N ILE A 168 -6.64 -2.92 19.21
CA ILE A 168 -7.44 -1.70 19.03
C ILE A 168 -6.69 -0.56 19.71
N THR A 169 -5.96 0.22 18.93
CA THR A 169 -5.28 1.40 19.46
C THR A 169 -6.30 2.47 19.84
N LEU A 170 -5.99 3.22 20.89
CA LEU A 170 -6.79 4.38 21.31
C LEU A 170 -6.96 5.38 20.18
N VAL A 171 -5.91 5.56 19.37
CA VAL A 171 -5.91 6.46 18.22
C VAL A 171 -6.87 5.96 17.15
N ASP A 172 -6.85 4.67 16.81
CA ASP A 172 -7.76 4.08 15.81
C ASP A 172 -9.24 4.18 16.26
N THR A 173 -9.52 3.88 17.54
CA THR A 173 -10.87 4.05 18.11
C THR A 173 -11.30 5.53 18.09
N CYS A 174 -10.41 6.44 18.49
CA CYS A 174 -10.70 7.87 18.55
C CYS A 174 -10.93 8.44 17.14
N CYS A 175 -10.09 8.09 16.16
CA CYS A 175 -10.26 8.48 14.77
C CYS A 175 -11.57 7.92 14.18
N SER A 176 -11.89 6.66 14.43
CA SER A 176 -13.15 6.06 13.97
C SER A 176 -14.38 6.73 14.59
N ILE A 177 -14.37 6.96 15.91
CA ILE A 177 -15.45 7.67 16.60
C ILE A 177 -15.55 9.11 16.10
N ALA A 178 -14.44 9.83 15.94
CA ALA A 178 -14.44 11.19 15.42
C ALA A 178 -15.02 11.26 14.00
N PHE A 179 -14.67 10.30 13.13
CA PHE A 179 -15.22 10.19 11.80
C PHE A 179 -16.72 9.88 11.80
N LEU A 180 -17.18 8.96 12.66
CA LEU A 180 -18.60 8.66 12.83
C LEU A 180 -19.39 9.86 13.38
N LEU A 181 -18.84 10.58 14.36
CA LEU A 181 -19.44 11.81 14.88
C LEU A 181 -19.51 12.90 13.81
N LEU A 182 -18.48 13.04 12.98
CA LEU A 182 -18.49 13.97 11.85
C LEU A 182 -19.55 13.57 10.82
N ALA A 183 -19.69 12.27 10.51
CA ALA A 183 -20.74 11.76 9.63
C ALA A 183 -22.15 12.03 10.19
N VAL A 184 -22.35 11.81 11.49
CA VAL A 184 -23.62 12.13 12.18
C VAL A 184 -23.88 13.64 12.18
N ALA A 185 -22.87 14.47 12.43
CA ALA A 185 -22.98 15.93 12.43
C ALA A 185 -23.16 16.51 11.02
N PHE A 186 -22.66 15.82 9.99
CA PHE A 186 -22.85 16.20 8.60
C PHE A 186 -24.33 16.17 8.20
N LEU A 187 -25.12 15.20 8.70
CA LEU A 187 -26.55 15.06 8.38
C LEU A 187 -27.39 16.32 8.69
N PRO A 188 -27.35 16.91 9.91
CA PRO A 188 -27.99 18.20 10.18
C PRO A 188 -27.28 19.35 9.47
N TRP A 189 -25.95 19.36 9.42
CA TRP A 189 -25.19 20.45 8.81
C TRP A 189 -25.56 20.69 7.35
N GLN A 190 -25.64 19.64 6.53
CA GLN A 190 -26.01 19.76 5.12
C GLN A 190 -27.43 20.31 4.91
N HIS A 191 -28.33 20.17 5.89
CA HIS A 191 -29.69 20.66 5.81
C HIS A 191 -29.77 22.18 5.99
N PHE A 192 -28.81 22.74 6.73
CA PHE A 192 -28.75 24.17 7.02
C PHE A 192 -27.84 24.96 6.07
N GLN A 193 -27.09 24.29 5.18
CA GLN A 193 -26.17 24.94 4.23
C GLN A 193 -26.80 25.12 2.84
N SER A 194 -26.59 26.30 2.24
CA SER A 194 -27.02 26.60 0.87
C SER A 194 -25.94 26.17 -0.14
N TRP A 195 -26.27 25.22 -1.03
CA TRP A 195 -25.34 24.73 -2.06
C TRP A 195 -25.42 25.51 -3.39
N ALA A 196 -26.25 26.56 -3.46
CA ALA A 196 -26.39 27.42 -4.64
C ALA A 196 -25.99 28.86 -4.32
N SER A 197 -24.99 29.37 -5.03
CA SER A 197 -24.60 30.78 -4.96
C SER A 197 -25.63 31.63 -5.70
N GLY A 198 -26.39 32.46 -4.96
CA GLY A 198 -27.13 33.58 -5.54
C GLY A 198 -28.62 33.70 -5.22
N ASP A 199 -29.22 32.79 -4.45
CA ASP A 199 -30.60 32.97 -4.00
C ASP A 199 -30.78 32.56 -2.54
N SER A 200 -31.69 33.24 -1.84
CA SER A 200 -31.95 33.09 -0.40
C SER A 200 -32.69 31.80 -0.02
N SER A 201 -32.96 30.93 -1.00
CA SER A 201 -33.57 29.63 -0.82
C SER A 201 -32.51 28.58 -0.43
N ARG A 202 -32.63 28.08 0.80
CA ARG A 202 -31.80 26.99 1.31
C ARG A 202 -32.19 25.70 0.59
N LEU A 203 -31.44 25.28 -0.42
CA LEU A 203 -31.61 23.96 -1.05
C LEU A 203 -30.71 22.92 -0.36
N PRO A 204 -31.27 22.00 0.45
CA PRO A 204 -30.53 20.90 1.02
C PRO A 204 -30.20 19.85 -0.04
N MET A 205 -29.05 19.18 0.13
CA MET A 205 -28.54 18.16 -0.79
C MET A 205 -29.39 16.88 -0.77
N ILE A 206 -29.76 16.42 0.42
CA ILE A 206 -30.68 15.28 0.63
C ILE A 206 -32.12 15.78 0.69
N ASP A 207 -33.05 14.99 0.14
CA ASP A 207 -34.49 15.27 0.17
C ASP A 207 -34.98 15.56 1.60
N PRO A 208 -35.56 16.75 1.87
CA PRO A 208 -36.17 17.09 3.16
C PRO A 208 -37.20 16.07 3.66
N ALA A 209 -37.89 15.36 2.77
CA ALA A 209 -38.90 14.36 3.15
C ALA A 209 -38.29 13.17 3.93
N LEU A 210 -36.99 12.91 3.77
CA LEU A 210 -36.30 11.81 4.44
C LEU A 210 -35.99 12.10 5.92
N TRP A 211 -36.11 13.35 6.37
CA TRP A 211 -35.90 13.73 7.77
C TRP A 211 -36.90 13.12 8.75
N GLY A 212 -38.11 12.81 8.28
CA GLY A 212 -39.16 12.22 9.13
C GLY A 212 -39.04 10.72 9.35
N SER A 213 -38.21 10.02 8.57
CA SER A 213 -38.20 8.54 8.55
C SER A 213 -36.81 7.93 8.37
N TRP A 214 -36.21 8.07 7.18
CA TRP A 214 -34.95 7.36 6.86
C TRP A 214 -33.69 7.97 7.48
N LEU A 215 -33.57 9.30 7.53
CA LEU A 215 -32.38 9.95 8.09
C LEU A 215 -32.19 9.69 9.60
N PRO A 216 -33.23 9.78 10.45
CA PRO A 216 -33.11 9.40 11.86
C PRO A 216 -32.73 7.93 12.04
N LEU A 217 -33.24 7.03 11.18
CA LEU A 217 -32.91 5.61 11.20
C LEU A 217 -31.42 5.37 10.87
N LEU A 218 -30.92 5.99 9.79
CA LEU A 218 -29.51 5.90 9.40
C LEU A 218 -28.59 6.53 10.46
N ALA A 219 -28.99 7.66 11.05
CA ALA A 219 -28.27 8.28 12.16
C ALA A 219 -28.22 7.36 13.39
N ALA A 220 -29.33 6.68 13.72
CA ALA A 220 -29.36 5.71 14.81
C ALA A 220 -28.40 4.53 14.56
N VAL A 221 -28.28 4.04 13.32
CA VAL A 221 -27.31 3.00 12.96
C VAL A 221 -25.86 3.50 13.08
N LEU A 222 -25.57 4.75 12.71
CA LEU A 222 -24.25 5.36 12.92
C LEU A 222 -23.92 5.49 14.42
N VAL A 223 -24.88 5.90 15.24
CA VAL A 223 -24.71 5.96 16.70
C VAL A 223 -24.50 4.56 17.29
N ALA A 224 -25.22 3.56 16.81
CA ALA A 224 -25.01 2.17 17.21
C ALA A 224 -23.60 1.67 16.84
N ASN A 225 -23.05 2.09 15.69
CA ASN A 225 -21.65 1.82 15.33
C ASN A 225 -20.66 2.46 16.30
N ILE A 226 -20.91 3.68 16.78
CA ILE A 226 -20.10 4.31 17.84
C ILE A 226 -20.14 3.45 19.12
N GLY A 227 -21.34 2.99 19.50
CA GLY A 227 -21.51 2.07 20.63
C GLY A 227 -20.70 0.77 20.47
N LEU A 228 -20.66 0.22 19.26
CA LEU A 228 -19.86 -0.95 18.95
C LEU A 228 -18.35 -0.66 19.00
N GLU A 229 -17.87 0.48 18.52
CA GLU A 229 -16.46 0.90 18.68
C GLU A 229 -16.06 0.95 20.15
N ILE A 230 -16.91 1.51 21.01
CA ILE A 230 -16.70 1.56 22.47
C ILE A 230 -16.72 0.15 23.07
N ALA A 231 -17.65 -0.71 22.65
CA ALA A 231 -17.74 -2.09 23.12
C ALA A 231 -16.50 -2.91 22.73
N LYS A 232 -16.02 -2.76 21.49
CA LYS A 232 -14.77 -3.37 21.01
C LYS A 232 -13.57 -2.88 21.83
N TYR A 233 -13.47 -1.58 22.07
CA TYR A 233 -12.41 -1.01 22.90
C TYR A 233 -12.41 -1.55 24.34
N ARG A 234 -13.60 -1.78 24.92
CA ARG A 234 -13.73 -2.41 26.24
C ARG A 234 -13.42 -3.91 26.23
N ALA A 235 -13.87 -4.64 25.21
CA ALA A 235 -13.67 -6.07 25.10
C ALA A 235 -12.20 -6.45 24.83
N ARG A 236 -11.39 -5.53 24.28
CA ARG A 236 -9.97 -5.70 23.91
C ARG A 236 -9.66 -6.91 22.99
N ARG A 237 -10.65 -7.71 22.59
CA ARG A 237 -10.53 -8.91 21.77
C ARG A 237 -11.61 -8.91 20.68
N TRP A 238 -11.29 -9.45 19.51
CA TRP A 238 -12.28 -9.72 18.47
C TRP A 238 -12.96 -11.07 18.73
N THR A 239 -14.25 -11.03 19.03
CA THR A 239 -15.08 -12.23 19.16
C THR A 239 -16.01 -12.36 17.95
N TRP A 240 -16.37 -13.58 17.56
CA TRP A 240 -17.31 -13.82 16.46
C TRP A 240 -18.66 -13.07 16.62
N PRO A 241 -19.23 -12.92 17.83
CA PRO A 241 -20.40 -12.06 18.03
C PRO A 241 -20.17 -10.58 17.65
N LEU A 242 -19.00 -10.01 17.95
CA LEU A 242 -18.67 -8.62 17.58
C LEU A 242 -18.52 -8.45 16.06
N VAL A 243 -17.96 -9.45 15.37
CA VAL A 243 -17.92 -9.47 13.90
C VAL A 243 -19.32 -9.48 13.32
N ALA A 244 -20.20 -10.36 13.83
CA ALA A 244 -21.57 -10.46 13.35
C ALA A 244 -22.36 -9.16 13.56
N VAL A 245 -22.26 -8.55 14.76
CA VAL A 245 -22.93 -7.27 15.06
C VAL A 245 -22.38 -6.15 14.17
N LYS A 246 -21.05 -6.10 13.95
CA LYS A 246 -20.46 -5.10 13.04
C LYS A 246 -21.00 -5.22 11.63
N THR A 247 -20.93 -6.43 11.06
CA THR A 247 -21.39 -6.67 9.69
C THR A 247 -22.88 -6.39 9.55
N LEU A 248 -23.68 -6.71 10.57
CA LEU A 248 -25.11 -6.42 10.58
C LEU A 248 -25.38 -4.91 10.61
N LEU A 249 -24.64 -4.14 11.41
CA LEU A 249 -24.75 -2.67 11.43
C LEU A 249 -24.28 -2.04 10.12
N ASP A 250 -23.19 -2.53 9.53
CA ASP A 250 -22.68 -2.07 8.24
C ASP A 250 -23.72 -2.32 7.13
N LEU A 251 -24.34 -3.51 7.10
CA LEU A 251 -25.43 -3.84 6.17
C LEU A 251 -26.70 -3.01 6.43
N ALA A 252 -27.06 -2.80 7.70
CA ALA A 252 -28.22 -1.99 8.08
C ALA A 252 -28.08 -0.52 7.67
N PHE A 253 -26.86 -0.03 7.47
CA PHE A 253 -26.61 1.29 6.90
C PHE A 253 -26.59 1.26 5.36
N VAL A 254 -25.85 0.32 4.77
CA VAL A 254 -25.60 0.28 3.32
C VAL A 254 -26.83 -0.13 2.52
N VAL A 255 -27.64 -1.09 2.99
CA VAL A 255 -28.79 -1.60 2.23
C VAL A 255 -29.88 -0.53 2.06
N PRO A 256 -30.33 0.17 3.12
CA PRO A 256 -31.25 1.30 2.96
C PRO A 256 -30.68 2.43 2.12
N LEU A 257 -29.41 2.78 2.32
CA LEU A 257 -28.76 3.84 1.55
C LEU A 257 -28.70 3.50 0.05
N ALA A 258 -28.34 2.26 -0.27
CA ALA A 258 -28.33 1.74 -1.63
C ALA A 258 -29.72 1.77 -2.27
N TRP A 259 -30.75 1.36 -1.52
CA TRP A 259 -32.13 1.42 -1.99
C TRP A 259 -32.60 2.85 -2.26
N LEU A 260 -32.32 3.80 -1.36
CA LEU A 260 -32.67 5.22 -1.54
C LEU A 260 -31.96 5.85 -2.73
N LEU A 261 -30.70 5.47 -2.97
CA LEU A 261 -29.91 5.92 -4.12
C LEU A 261 -30.45 5.35 -5.43
N LEU A 262 -30.68 4.03 -5.48
CA LEU A 262 -31.15 3.34 -6.69
C LEU A 262 -32.60 3.68 -7.07
N THR A 263 -33.39 4.20 -6.13
CA THR A 263 -34.75 4.68 -6.37
C THR A 263 -34.84 6.19 -6.64
N ASP A 264 -33.71 6.88 -6.77
CA ASP A 264 -33.62 8.34 -6.98
C ASP A 264 -34.32 9.15 -5.88
N ARG A 265 -34.47 8.58 -4.67
CA ARG A 265 -35.18 9.22 -3.53
C ARG A 265 -34.24 9.93 -2.57
N LEU A 266 -32.94 9.70 -2.66
CA LEU A 266 -31.96 10.30 -1.74
C LEU A 266 -31.76 11.80 -2.02
N LEU A 267 -31.62 12.17 -3.28
CA LEU A 267 -31.28 13.54 -3.68
C LEU A 267 -32.56 14.39 -3.77
N ASN A 268 -32.43 15.66 -3.40
CA ASN A 268 -33.53 16.61 -3.51
C ASN A 268 -33.91 16.80 -5.00
N PRO A 269 -35.18 16.62 -5.41
CA PRO A 269 -35.61 16.75 -6.80
C PRO A 269 -35.37 18.14 -7.39
N GLU A 270 -35.40 19.20 -6.57
CA GLU A 270 -35.07 20.56 -6.99
C GLU A 270 -33.58 20.73 -7.32
N LEU A 271 -32.71 19.98 -6.63
CA LEU A 271 -31.27 19.95 -6.89
C LEU A 271 -30.99 19.21 -8.20
N VAL A 272 -31.64 18.07 -8.42
CA VAL A 272 -31.54 17.30 -9.67
C VAL A 272 -31.96 18.14 -10.87
N GLN A 273 -33.06 18.90 -10.75
CA GLN A 273 -33.53 19.78 -11.83
C GLN A 273 -32.53 20.88 -12.19
N ARG A 274 -31.79 21.38 -11.20
CA ARG A 274 -30.86 22.51 -11.36
C ARG A 274 -29.54 22.14 -12.04
N PHE A 275 -29.12 20.88 -11.97
CA PHE A 275 -27.88 20.41 -12.60
C PHE A 275 -28.20 19.52 -13.80
N GLU A 276 -27.80 19.96 -14.99
CA GLU A 276 -28.10 19.26 -16.25
C GLU A 276 -27.56 17.82 -16.26
N TRP A 277 -26.35 17.60 -15.75
CA TRP A 277 -25.72 16.27 -15.67
C TRP A 277 -26.46 15.29 -14.73
N LEU A 278 -27.20 15.79 -13.73
CA LEU A 278 -28.03 14.93 -12.87
C LEU A 278 -29.31 14.49 -13.59
N ARG A 279 -29.89 15.35 -14.44
CA ARG A 279 -31.08 15.01 -15.25
C ARG A 279 -30.79 13.99 -16.34
N GLU A 280 -29.58 14.00 -16.91
CA GLU A 280 -29.17 13.11 -18.00
C GLU A 280 -28.70 11.71 -17.53
N GLY A 281 -29.21 11.23 -16.39
CA GLY A 281 -28.88 9.91 -15.84
C GLY A 281 -27.75 9.89 -14.81
N GLY A 282 -27.14 11.04 -14.50
CA GLY A 282 -26.07 11.15 -13.50
C GLY A 282 -26.49 10.69 -12.10
N THR A 283 -27.77 10.78 -11.72
CA THR A 283 -28.26 10.25 -10.43
C THR A 283 -28.12 8.73 -10.35
N GLN A 284 -28.42 8.02 -11.44
CA GLN A 284 -28.37 6.57 -11.52
C GLN A 284 -26.92 6.05 -11.55
N ASP A 285 -26.03 6.77 -12.23
CA ASP A 285 -24.61 6.43 -12.26
C ASP A 285 -23.93 6.70 -10.92
N LEU A 286 -24.23 7.84 -10.27
CA LEU A 286 -23.83 8.11 -8.90
C LEU A 286 -24.31 7.01 -7.96
N ALA A 287 -25.60 6.65 -8.05
CA ALA A 287 -26.18 5.60 -7.22
C ALA A 287 -25.44 4.27 -7.38
N ARG A 288 -25.20 3.81 -8.61
CA ARG A 288 -24.48 2.56 -8.89
C ARG A 288 -23.06 2.59 -8.33
N VAL A 289 -22.32 3.69 -8.56
CA VAL A 289 -20.95 3.84 -8.07
C VAL A 289 -20.90 3.84 -6.54
N THR A 290 -21.76 4.63 -5.89
CA THR A 290 -21.84 4.67 -4.42
C THR A 290 -22.21 3.31 -3.83
N VAL A 291 -23.13 2.57 -4.47
CA VAL A 291 -23.49 1.20 -4.04
C VAL A 291 -22.32 0.22 -4.18
N VAL A 292 -21.58 0.27 -5.29
CA VAL A 292 -20.40 -0.59 -5.49
C VAL A 292 -19.31 -0.28 -4.46
N ILE A 293 -19.04 1.00 -4.20
CA ILE A 293 -18.06 1.43 -3.18
C ILE A 293 -18.51 0.97 -1.80
N ALA A 294 -19.78 1.19 -1.44
CA ALA A 294 -20.32 0.78 -0.16
C ALA A 294 -20.24 -0.75 0.02
N ALA A 295 -20.57 -1.53 -1.02
CA ALA A 295 -20.44 -2.98 -1.01
C ALA A 295 -18.98 -3.43 -0.82
N ALA A 296 -18.03 -2.80 -1.52
CA ALA A 296 -16.61 -3.09 -1.36
C ALA A 296 -16.12 -2.78 0.07
N ILE A 297 -16.56 -1.68 0.67
CA ILE A 297 -16.24 -1.32 2.06
C ILE A 297 -16.79 -2.36 3.04
N VAL A 298 -18.03 -2.82 2.86
CA VAL A 298 -18.65 -3.86 3.71
C VAL A 298 -17.89 -5.19 3.59
N VAL A 299 -17.57 -5.62 2.37
CA VAL A 299 -16.84 -6.86 2.12
C VAL A 299 -15.45 -6.79 2.72
N TRP A 300 -14.73 -5.69 2.50
CA TRP A 300 -13.42 -5.46 3.12
C TRP A 300 -13.51 -5.45 4.65
N GLY A 301 -14.46 -4.71 5.20
CA GLY A 301 -14.70 -4.61 6.64
C GLY A 301 -15.00 -5.97 7.26
N PHE A 302 -15.76 -6.83 6.57
CA PHE A 302 -16.02 -8.20 6.97
C PHE A 302 -14.74 -9.05 6.95
N ILE A 303 -13.96 -9.01 5.86
CA ILE A 303 -12.71 -9.78 5.73
C ILE A 303 -11.73 -9.38 6.83
N ASP A 304 -11.52 -8.09 7.06
CA ASP A 304 -10.62 -7.58 8.10
C ASP A 304 -11.09 -8.03 9.50
N SER A 305 -12.39 -7.89 9.79
CA SER A 305 -13.00 -8.31 11.06
C SER A 305 -12.90 -9.83 11.28
N ALA A 306 -13.11 -10.63 10.23
CA ALA A 306 -13.05 -12.10 10.27
C ALA A 306 -11.60 -12.60 10.43
N VAL A 307 -10.64 -11.99 9.73
CA VAL A 307 -9.21 -12.29 9.89
C VAL A 307 -8.75 -11.96 11.31
N LYS A 308 -9.19 -10.81 11.86
CA LYS A 308 -8.91 -10.44 13.25
C LYS A 308 -9.52 -11.45 14.23
N ALA A 309 -10.79 -11.83 14.08
CA ALA A 309 -11.42 -12.83 14.95
C ALA A 309 -10.75 -14.22 14.88
N ARG A 310 -10.35 -14.69 13.69
CA ARG A 310 -9.69 -15.99 13.51
C ARG A 310 -8.34 -16.09 14.20
N ARG A 311 -7.60 -14.97 14.29
CA ARG A 311 -6.32 -14.91 15.01
C ARG A 311 -6.44 -15.05 16.53
N HIS A 312 -7.65 -14.99 17.09
CA HIS A 312 -7.92 -15.09 18.54
C HIS A 312 -8.55 -16.43 18.96
N THR A 313 -8.95 -17.28 18.01
CA THR A 313 -9.55 -18.61 18.30
C THR A 313 -8.55 -19.76 18.25
N VAL A 314 -7.27 -19.48 18.00
CA VAL A 314 -6.15 -20.45 17.97
C VAL A 314 -5.13 -20.00 19.00
#